data_AF-A0A9X7A2Y9-F1
#
_entry.id   AF-A0A9X7A2Y9-F1
#
_cell.length_a   1.000
_cell.length_b   1.000
_cell.length_c   1.000
_cell.angle_alpha   90.00
_cell.angle_beta   90.00
_cell.angle_gamma   90.00
#
_symmetry.space_group_name_H-M   'P 1'
#
loop_
_entity.id
_entity.type
_entity.pdbx_description
1 polymer ?
#
loop_
_entity_poly.entity_id
_entity_poly.type
_entity_poly.pdbx_seq_one_letter_code
_entity_poly.pdbx_strand_id
1 'polypeptide(L)'
;MSLRAVGAFVAPIYTIKEIDIVENSLANIEDDIRQNVKWFIDTFKTIINSIENNVDNFNKFVIQQSDFYHEELMKMLANIQIGNSLSALNSAKELISKGDTGPLGTSNKGIYESIVDYIEEKHSIH
;
A
#
# COMPACT_ATOMS: atom_id res chain seq x y z
N MET A 1 17.37 -13.97 0.45
CA MET A 1 16.41 -14.17 -0.66
C MET A 1 15.57 -12.91 -0.85
N SER A 2 14.94 -12.70 -2.01
CA SER A 2 13.97 -11.62 -2.24
C SER A 2 12.56 -12.21 -2.33
N LEU A 3 11.51 -11.44 -2.05
CA LEU A 3 10.13 -11.92 -2.18
C LEU A 3 9.80 -12.39 -3.62
N ARG A 4 10.44 -11.77 -4.62
CA ARG A 4 10.40 -12.18 -6.03
C ARG A 4 11.09 -13.53 -6.31
N ALA A 5 12.00 -13.96 -5.45
CA ALA A 5 12.68 -15.24 -5.55
C ALA A 5 11.88 -16.38 -4.89
N VAL A 6 11.04 -16.05 -3.90
CA VAL A 6 10.11 -16.99 -3.23
C VAL A 6 8.87 -17.25 -4.11
N GLY A 7 8.49 -16.30 -4.98
CA GLY A 7 7.52 -16.51 -6.04
C GLY A 7 7.59 -15.42 -7.13
N ALA A 8 7.16 -15.74 -8.35
CA ALA A 8 7.16 -14.81 -9.48
C ALA A 8 6.01 -13.80 -9.37
N PHE A 9 6.18 -12.79 -8.52
CA PHE A 9 5.18 -11.74 -8.30
C PHE A 9 5.56 -10.44 -9.00
N VAL A 10 4.60 -9.85 -9.73
CA VAL A 10 4.70 -8.48 -10.21
C VAL A 10 4.36 -7.55 -9.04
N ALA A 11 5.14 -6.48 -8.86
CA ALA A 11 4.85 -5.49 -7.82
C ALA A 11 3.48 -4.85 -8.10
N PRO A 12 2.59 -4.73 -7.11
CA PRO A 12 1.30 -4.08 -7.34
C PRO A 12 1.51 -2.59 -7.66
N ILE A 13 0.64 -2.04 -8.51
CA ILE A 13 0.68 -0.63 -8.89
C ILE A 13 -0.18 0.15 -7.90
N TYR A 14 0.39 1.18 -7.27
CA TYR A 14 -0.40 2.15 -6.52
C TYR A 14 -1.24 3.00 -7.49
N THR A 15 -2.56 2.92 -7.37
CA THR A 15 -3.49 3.71 -8.20
C THR A 15 -3.93 4.93 -7.42
N ILE A 16 -3.77 6.11 -8.01
CA ILE A 16 -4.32 7.34 -7.44
C ILE A 16 -5.85 7.27 -7.60
N LYS A 17 -6.56 7.45 -6.49
CA LYS A 17 -8.03 7.41 -6.48
C LYS A 17 -8.61 8.50 -7.36
N GLU A 18 -9.66 8.14 -8.08
CA GLU A 18 -10.60 9.12 -8.60
C GLU A 18 -11.29 9.82 -7.42
N ILE A 19 -11.44 11.13 -7.52
CA ILE A 19 -12.05 11.95 -6.48
C ILE A 19 -13.21 12.69 -7.12
N ASP A 20 -14.41 12.34 -6.69
CA ASP A 20 -15.63 13.05 -7.05
C ASP A 20 -15.80 14.27 -6.16
N ILE A 21 -15.71 15.46 -6.77
CA ILE A 21 -16.05 16.71 -6.10
C ILE A 21 -17.55 16.95 -6.31
N VAL A 22 -18.33 16.77 -5.25
CA VAL A 22 -19.79 16.97 -5.26
C VAL A 22 -20.15 18.24 -4.52
N GLU A 23 -20.61 19.24 -5.26
CA GLU A 23 -21.10 20.51 -4.71
C GLU A 23 -22.59 20.39 -4.35
N ASN A 24 -22.91 20.57 -3.07
CA ASN A 24 -24.28 20.43 -2.56
C ASN A 24 -25.04 21.77 -2.50
N SER A 25 -24.39 22.89 -2.82
CA SER A 25 -24.97 24.23 -2.69
C SER A 25 -24.32 25.23 -3.64
N LEU A 26 -25.14 26.14 -4.18
CA LEU A 26 -24.66 27.26 -5.00
C LEU A 26 -24.22 28.47 -4.15
N ALA A 27 -24.48 28.46 -2.84
CA ALA A 27 -24.29 29.64 -1.99
C ALA A 27 -22.82 30.09 -1.87
N ASN A 28 -21.87 29.15 -1.93
CA ASN A 28 -20.43 29.40 -1.74
C ASN A 28 -19.56 28.75 -2.82
N ILE A 29 -20.11 28.49 -4.01
CA ILE A 29 -19.48 27.65 -5.04
C ILE A 29 -18.05 28.09 -5.41
N GLU A 30 -17.75 29.39 -5.42
CA GLU A 30 -16.39 29.87 -5.72
C GLU A 30 -15.39 29.51 -4.62
N ASP A 31 -15.80 29.59 -3.35
CA ASP A 31 -14.95 29.23 -2.21
C ASP A 31 -14.78 27.71 -2.13
N ASP A 32 -15.85 26.95 -2.36
CA ASP A 32 -15.84 25.49 -2.38
C ASP A 32 -14.91 24.96 -3.49
N ILE A 33 -15.06 25.47 -4.73
CA ILE A 33 -14.14 25.18 -5.85
C ILE A 33 -12.70 25.53 -5.47
N ARG A 34 -12.47 26.71 -4.86
CA ARG A 34 -11.11 27.14 -4.48
C ARG A 34 -10.49 26.20 -3.45
N GLN A 35 -11.25 25.74 -2.46
CA GLN A 35 -10.76 24.78 -1.46
C GLN A 35 -10.49 23.42 -2.10
N ASN A 36 -11.37 22.94 -2.98
CA ASN A 36 -11.18 21.69 -3.68
C ASN A 36 -9.92 21.69 -4.56
N VAL A 37 -9.66 22.79 -5.29
CA VAL A 37 -8.43 22.95 -6.08
C VAL A 37 -7.19 22.99 -5.18
N LYS A 38 -7.23 23.70 -4.05
CA LYS A 38 -6.10 23.72 -3.10
C LYS A 38 -5.82 22.34 -2.54
N TRP A 39 -6.86 21.67 -2.06
CA TRP A 39 -6.77 20.31 -1.53
C TRP A 39 -6.20 19.33 -2.57
N PHE A 40 -6.63 19.43 -3.83
CA PHE A 40 -6.10 18.64 -4.94
C PHE A 40 -4.59 18.91 -5.11
N ILE A 41 -4.19 20.18 -5.22
CA ILE A 41 -2.78 20.56 -5.39
C ILE A 41 -1.93 20.04 -4.22
N ASP A 42 -2.39 20.20 -2.99
CA ASP A 42 -1.64 19.79 -1.79
C ASP A 42 -1.52 18.27 -1.68
N THR A 43 -2.57 17.53 -2.06
CA THR A 43 -2.57 16.07 -2.13
C THR A 43 -1.55 15.58 -3.15
N PHE A 44 -1.58 16.10 -4.37
CA PHE A 44 -0.66 15.67 -5.42
C PHE A 44 0.78 16.12 -5.16
N LYS A 45 1.01 17.28 -4.56
CA LYS A 45 2.34 17.68 -4.08
C LYS A 45 2.88 16.69 -3.04
N THR A 46 2.04 16.28 -2.08
CA THR A 46 2.43 15.27 -1.09
C THR A 46 2.82 13.95 -1.75
N ILE A 47 2.03 13.48 -2.71
CA ILE A 47 2.32 12.27 -3.48
C ILE A 47 3.66 12.39 -4.22
N ILE A 48 3.85 13.44 -5.02
CA ILE A 48 5.06 13.67 -5.80
C ILE A 48 6.29 13.75 -4.89
N ASN A 49 6.20 14.53 -3.80
CA ASN A 49 7.28 14.65 -2.82
C ASN A 49 7.62 13.31 -2.15
N SER A 50 6.64 12.43 -1.95
CA SER A 50 6.90 11.10 -1.40
C SER A 50 7.71 10.22 -2.36
N ILE A 51 7.53 10.41 -3.67
CA ILE A 51 8.21 9.64 -4.73
C ILE A 51 9.61 10.20 -5.01
N GLU A 52 9.74 11.52 -5.15
CA GLU A 52 10.99 12.16 -5.61
C GLU A 52 12.13 12.10 -4.56
N ASN A 53 11.80 12.10 -3.27
CA ASN A 53 12.80 12.30 -2.23
C ASN A 53 13.43 11.00 -1.70
N ASN A 54 12.65 9.93 -1.50
CA ASN A 54 13.14 8.60 -1.06
C ASN A 54 12.02 7.55 -1.16
N VAL A 55 12.37 6.33 -1.56
CA VAL A 55 11.51 5.13 -1.50
C VAL A 55 10.88 4.93 -0.12
N ASP A 56 11.58 5.23 0.98
CA ASP A 56 11.02 5.12 2.34
C ASP A 56 9.86 6.11 2.58
N ASN A 57 9.93 7.30 1.99
CA ASN A 57 8.87 8.30 2.12
C ASN A 57 7.62 7.84 1.36
N PHE A 58 7.80 7.28 0.17
CA PHE A 58 6.70 6.67 -0.57
C PHE A 58 6.08 5.50 0.21
N ASN A 59 6.87 4.61 0.80
CA ASN A 59 6.35 3.50 1.60
C ASN A 59 5.56 3.99 2.83
N LYS A 60 6.06 5.02 3.52
CA LYS A 60 5.32 5.66 4.64
C LYS A 60 4.00 6.30 4.17
N PHE A 61 4.02 6.95 3.01
CA PHE A 61 2.82 7.50 2.39
C PHE A 61 1.79 6.39 2.12
N VAL A 62 2.19 5.29 1.46
CA VAL A 62 1.31 4.14 1.14
C VAL A 62 0.65 3.55 2.39
N ILE A 63 1.39 3.43 3.50
CA ILE A 63 0.86 2.89 4.77
C ILE A 63 -0.28 3.75 5.33
N GLN A 64 -0.24 5.06 5.11
CA GLN A 64 -1.24 6.01 5.63
C GLN A 64 -2.47 6.14 4.74
N GLN A 65 -2.42 5.66 3.50
CA GLN A 65 -3.57 5.71 2.59
C GLN A 65 -4.54 4.55 2.83
N SER A 66 -5.78 4.70 2.37
CA SER A 66 -6.84 3.67 2.40
C SER A 66 -7.50 3.54 1.03
N ASP A 67 -8.40 2.57 0.87
CA ASP A 67 -9.31 2.27 -0.25
C ASP A 67 -8.66 2.22 -1.63
N PHE A 68 -7.48 1.62 -1.74
CA PHE A 68 -6.82 1.40 -3.03
C PHE A 68 -6.66 -0.09 -3.34
N TYR A 69 -6.48 -0.40 -4.62
CA TYR A 69 -6.41 -1.78 -5.10
C TYR A 69 -5.27 -2.55 -4.42
N HIS A 70 -5.58 -3.73 -3.88
CA HIS A 70 -4.64 -4.56 -3.12
C HIS A 70 -3.97 -3.84 -1.94
N GLU A 71 -4.72 -2.96 -1.25
CA GLU A 71 -4.25 -2.18 -0.11
C GLU A 71 -3.45 -2.99 0.90
N GLU A 72 -4.00 -4.10 1.40
CA GLU A 72 -3.35 -4.93 2.42
C GLU A 72 -1.99 -5.45 1.94
N LEU A 73 -1.92 -5.98 0.71
CA LEU A 73 -0.67 -6.44 0.11
C LEU A 73 0.34 -5.30 0.00
N MET A 74 -0.08 -4.14 -0.50
CA MET A 74 0.79 -2.98 -0.67
C MET A 74 1.31 -2.45 0.66
N LYS A 75 0.47 -2.40 1.69
CA LYS A 75 0.86 -2.01 3.05
C LYS A 75 1.83 -3.01 3.67
N MET A 76 1.63 -4.31 3.48
CA MET A 76 2.59 -5.33 3.92
C MET A 76 3.95 -5.15 3.24
N LEU A 77 3.98 -4.99 1.92
CA LEU A 77 5.23 -4.77 1.18
C LEU A 77 5.93 -3.48 1.61
N ALA A 78 5.19 -2.38 1.80
CA ALA A 78 5.73 -1.11 2.29
C ALA A 78 6.34 -1.27 3.69
N ASN A 79 5.64 -1.95 4.61
CA ASN A 79 6.13 -2.24 5.96
C ASN A 79 7.43 -3.06 5.94
N ILE A 80 7.53 -4.08 5.08
CA ILE A 80 8.75 -4.88 4.91
C ILE A 80 9.93 -4.00 4.46
N GLN A 81 9.69 -3.09 3.50
CA GLN A 81 10.74 -2.22 2.97
C GLN A 81 11.27 -1.23 4.01
N ILE A 82 10.39 -0.66 4.85
CA ILE A 82 10.81 0.27 5.92
C ILE A 82 11.27 -0.44 7.21
N GLY A 83 11.44 -1.77 7.17
CA GLY A 83 11.94 -2.57 8.29
C GLY A 83 10.89 -2.96 9.35
N ASN A 84 9.62 -2.59 9.18
CA ASN A 84 8.52 -2.97 10.06
C ASN A 84 7.96 -4.36 9.73
N SER A 85 8.82 -5.37 9.73
CA SER A 85 8.48 -6.74 9.28
C SER A 85 7.43 -7.40 10.19
N LEU A 86 7.38 -7.06 11.48
CA LEU A 86 6.39 -7.61 12.41
C LEU A 86 4.95 -7.20 12.06
N SER A 87 4.73 -5.94 11.66
CA SER A 87 3.41 -5.47 11.23
C SER A 87 2.94 -6.20 9.96
N ALA A 88 3.86 -6.42 9.00
CA ALA A 88 3.56 -7.19 7.80
C ALA A 88 3.25 -8.66 8.12
N LEU A 89 4.03 -9.28 9.02
CA LEU A 89 3.83 -10.67 9.44
C LEU A 89 2.47 -10.88 10.11
N ASN A 90 2.10 -9.99 11.03
CA ASN A 90 0.82 -10.08 11.74
C ASN A 90 -0.36 -9.95 10.78
N SER A 91 -0.29 -8.98 9.85
CA SER A 91 -1.34 -8.76 8.85
C SER A 91 -1.49 -9.98 7.92
N ALA A 92 -0.37 -10.53 7.44
CA ALA A 92 -0.37 -11.72 6.59
C ALA A 92 -1.01 -12.93 7.31
N LYS A 93 -0.59 -13.20 8.56
CA LYS A 93 -1.14 -14.31 9.37
C LYS A 93 -2.62 -14.12 9.67
N GLU A 94 -3.05 -12.89 9.95
CA GLU A 94 -4.47 -12.60 10.17
C GLU A 94 -5.31 -12.90 8.92
N LEU A 95 -4.89 -12.44 7.75
CA LEU A 95 -5.62 -12.67 6.49
C LEU A 95 -5.65 -14.15 6.11
N ILE A 96 -4.52 -14.86 6.25
CA ILE A 96 -4.44 -16.31 6.03
C ILE A 96 -5.40 -17.05 6.97
N SER A 97 -5.49 -16.65 8.23
CA SER A 97 -6.41 -17.29 9.20
C SER A 97 -7.89 -17.13 8.82
N LYS A 98 -8.22 -16.10 8.03
CA LYS A 98 -9.55 -15.85 7.47
C LYS A 98 -9.78 -16.55 6.12
N GLY A 99 -8.79 -17.31 5.63
CA GLY A 99 -8.84 -18.00 4.34
C GLY A 99 -8.48 -17.11 3.14
N ASP A 100 -8.00 -15.88 3.37
CA ASP A 100 -7.47 -15.02 2.32
C ASP A 100 -5.96 -15.23 2.19
N THR A 101 -5.53 -15.82 1.07
CA THR A 101 -4.10 -16.04 0.76
C THR A 101 -3.51 -14.91 -0.07
N GLY A 102 -4.30 -13.87 -0.34
CA GLY A 102 -3.95 -12.70 -1.09
C GLY A 102 -4.26 -12.82 -2.58
N PRO A 103 -4.16 -11.68 -3.29
CA PRO A 103 -4.63 -11.55 -4.67
C PRO A 103 -3.71 -12.16 -5.72
N LEU A 104 -2.50 -12.58 -5.31
CA LEU A 104 -1.50 -13.17 -6.19
C LEU A 104 -1.12 -14.53 -5.62
N GLY A 105 -0.84 -15.49 -6.49
CA GLY A 105 -0.42 -16.82 -6.07
C GLY A 105 0.22 -17.61 -7.20
N THR A 106 0.97 -18.62 -6.81
CA THR A 106 1.36 -19.72 -7.70
C THR A 106 0.35 -20.86 -7.55
N SER A 107 0.52 -21.97 -8.28
CA SER A 107 -0.38 -23.12 -8.18
C SER A 107 -0.52 -23.70 -6.76
N ASN A 108 0.46 -23.45 -5.88
CA ASN A 108 0.58 -24.11 -4.58
C ASN A 108 0.67 -23.15 -3.39
N LYS A 109 0.80 -21.83 -3.62
CA LYS A 109 1.07 -20.86 -2.55
C LYS A 109 0.63 -19.46 -2.93
N GLY A 110 -0.10 -18.80 -2.04
CA GLY A 110 -0.49 -17.41 -2.14
C GLY A 110 0.62 -16.43 -1.73
N ILE A 111 0.44 -15.16 -2.06
CA ILE A 111 1.40 -14.11 -1.77
C ILE A 111 1.54 -13.85 -0.27
N TYR A 112 0.47 -13.95 0.52
CA TYR A 112 0.57 -13.74 1.97
C TYR A 112 1.37 -14.87 2.64
N GLU A 113 1.21 -16.11 2.19
CA GLU A 113 2.02 -17.23 2.66
C GLU A 113 3.50 -17.02 2.28
N SER A 114 3.76 -16.53 1.06
CA SER A 114 5.11 -16.19 0.61
C SER A 114 5.74 -15.04 1.41
N ILE A 115 4.94 -14.09 1.91
CA ILE A 115 5.37 -13.02 2.81
C ILE A 115 5.77 -13.59 4.17
N VAL A 116 4.96 -14.50 4.73
CA VAL A 116 5.28 -15.17 5.99
C VAL A 116 6.63 -15.89 5.87
N ASP A 117 6.79 -16.73 4.84
CA ASP A 117 8.04 -17.46 4.61
C ASP A 117 9.24 -16.52 4.50
N TYR A 118 9.10 -15.46 3.70
CA TYR A 118 10.19 -14.49 3.52
C TYR A 118 10.63 -13.84 4.84
N ILE A 119 9.67 -13.42 5.67
CA ILE A 119 9.96 -12.75 6.94
C ILE A 119 10.58 -13.75 7.93
N GLU A 120 10.02 -14.96 8.03
CA GLU A 120 10.51 -16.00 8.93
C GLU A 120 11.88 -16.52 8.52
N GLU A 121 12.17 -16.73 7.24
CA GLU A 121 13.50 -17.07 6.73
C GLU A 121 14.52 -15.97 7.03
N LYS A 122 14.16 -14.69 6.83
CA LYS A 122 15.06 -13.56 7.07
C LYS A 122 15.35 -13.34 8.56
N HIS A 123 14.43 -13.71 9.45
CA HIS A 123 14.61 -13.64 10.91
C HIS A 123 15.22 -14.91 11.52
N SER A 124 15.26 -16.02 10.78
CA SER A 124 15.89 -17.28 11.21
C SER A 124 17.40 -17.35 10.93
N ILE A 125 17.97 -16.32 10.29
CA ILE A 125 19.42 -16.21 10.09
C ILE A 125 19.99 -15.44 11.29
N HIS A 126 20.50 -16.18 12.27
CA HIS A 126 21.41 -15.69 13.32
C HIS A 126 22.78 -15.33 12.76
#